data_AF-A0A350J8M7-F1
#
_entry.id   AF-A0A350J8M7-F1
#
_cell.length_a   1.000
_cell.length_b   1.000
_cell.length_c   1.000
_cell.angle_alpha   90.00
_cell.angle_beta   90.00
_cell.angle_gamma   90.00
#
_symmetry.space_group_name_H-M   'P 1'
#
loop_
_entity.id
_entity.type
_entity.pdbx_description
1 polymer ?
#
loop_
_entity_poly.entity_id
_entity_poly.type
_entity_poly.pdbx_seq_one_letter_code
_entity_poly.pdbx_strand_id
1 'polypeptide(L)'
;MSNYIFNARDIAAYFKWFSVPSYLEVSYMQYIFNIGTPVLARPLTSDFEKFKLEVYKQLYYLWANGFEDEKSDIACMNEPDALPLICDAECINLESYMKLVTLHLIFTKNLPYVNLNFAGLPLSLGIRCDYSLYEKNVVKALEGLSLISRDKFGKDFDLNLGVPDELLQISLSGEFKKQMLKGSDIRETVRKEQKKKMDELKENSLREFAASDMKVTKRAPSGRRSVGQKANRHKTSKAQPKGIPLEERRHKDGEING
;
A
#
# COMPACT_ATOMS: atom_id res chain seq x y z
N MET A 1 -23.36 -16.62 5.46
CA MET A 1 -22.22 -17.01 4.60
C MET A 1 -20.93 -16.63 5.30
N SER A 2 -19.86 -17.42 5.16
CA SER A 2 -18.53 -17.00 5.64
C SER A 2 -17.89 -16.08 4.62
N ASN A 3 -17.31 -14.98 5.08
CA ASN A 3 -16.54 -14.08 4.21
C ASN A 3 -15.38 -14.82 3.55
N TYR A 4 -15.09 -14.47 2.30
CA TYR A 4 -13.92 -14.95 1.61
C TYR A 4 -12.66 -14.52 2.35
N ILE A 5 -11.68 -15.43 2.39
CA ILE A 5 -10.41 -15.22 3.05
C ILE A 5 -9.31 -15.32 2.00
N PHE A 6 -8.45 -14.31 1.95
CA PHE A 6 -7.41 -14.15 0.94
C PHE A 6 -6.25 -15.13 1.15
N ASN A 7 -5.75 -15.64 0.02
CA ASN A 7 -4.58 -16.50 -0.05
C ASN A 7 -3.35 -15.72 -0.56
N ALA A 8 -2.17 -16.36 -0.59
CA ALA A 8 -0.93 -15.73 -1.03
C ALA A 8 -0.96 -15.26 -2.49
N ARG A 9 -1.70 -15.96 -3.37
CA ARG A 9 -1.84 -15.59 -4.78
C ARG A 9 -2.66 -14.31 -4.95
N ASP A 10 -3.74 -14.15 -4.18
CA ASP A 10 -4.54 -12.93 -4.19
C ASP A 10 -3.67 -11.71 -3.81
N ILE A 11 -2.79 -11.85 -2.80
CA ILE A 11 -1.89 -10.78 -2.37
C ILE A 11 -0.82 -10.48 -3.41
N ALA A 12 -0.22 -11.52 -4.00
CA ALA A 12 0.76 -11.38 -5.06
C ALA A 12 0.15 -10.69 -6.30
N ALA A 13 -1.07 -11.07 -6.67
CA ALA A 13 -1.82 -10.45 -7.76
C ALA A 13 -2.10 -8.98 -7.47
N TYR A 14 -2.51 -8.64 -6.24
CA TYR A 14 -2.67 -7.25 -5.86
C TYR A 14 -1.37 -6.44 -5.96
N PHE A 15 -0.21 -7.00 -5.59
CA PHE A 15 1.06 -6.30 -5.70
C PHE A 15 1.44 -5.98 -7.15
N LYS A 16 1.21 -6.92 -8.07
CA LYS A 16 1.39 -6.71 -9.52
C LYS A 16 0.38 -5.69 -10.05
N TRP A 17 -0.91 -5.94 -9.83
CA TRP A 17 -2.00 -5.10 -10.31
C TRP A 17 -1.87 -3.65 -9.84
N PHE A 18 -1.59 -3.42 -8.55
CA PHE A 18 -1.41 -2.07 -8.02
C PHE A 18 0.01 -1.50 -8.23
N SER A 19 0.92 -2.27 -8.84
CA SER A 19 2.33 -1.90 -9.02
C SER A 19 3.01 -1.49 -7.71
N VAL A 20 2.84 -2.30 -6.66
CA VAL A 20 3.48 -2.07 -5.36
C VAL A 20 5.00 -2.10 -5.53
N PRO A 21 5.73 -1.03 -5.16
CA PRO A 21 7.19 -1.03 -5.25
C PRO A 21 7.81 -2.09 -4.35
N SER A 22 8.88 -2.75 -4.81
CA SER A 22 9.48 -3.87 -4.07
C SER A 22 9.98 -3.54 -2.66
N TYR A 23 10.36 -2.28 -2.42
CA TYR A 23 10.76 -1.82 -1.09
C TYR A 23 9.58 -1.68 -0.10
N LEU A 24 8.33 -1.71 -0.57
CA LEU A 24 7.10 -1.64 0.24
C LEU A 24 6.38 -2.98 0.38
N GLU A 25 6.65 -3.96 -0.47
CA GLU A 25 5.98 -5.28 -0.46
C GLU A 25 5.96 -5.92 0.93
N VAL A 26 7.12 -5.94 1.62
CA VAL A 26 7.22 -6.52 2.98
C VAL A 26 6.35 -5.76 3.98
N SER A 27 6.27 -4.43 3.89
CA SER A 27 5.41 -3.63 4.78
C SER A 27 3.92 -3.90 4.53
N TYR A 28 3.52 -4.08 3.26
CA TYR A 28 2.15 -4.48 2.91
C TYR A 28 1.83 -5.89 3.41
N MET A 29 2.76 -6.84 3.22
CA MET A 29 2.63 -8.20 3.76
C MET A 29 2.50 -8.19 5.28
N GLN A 30 3.35 -7.42 5.98
CA GLN A 30 3.29 -7.32 7.43
C GLN A 30 1.95 -6.76 7.90
N TYR A 31 1.41 -5.76 7.21
CA TYR A 31 0.10 -5.23 7.57
C TYR A 31 -1.01 -6.26 7.48
N ILE A 32 -1.15 -6.93 6.33
CA ILE A 32 -2.23 -7.87 6.14
C ILE A 32 -2.06 -9.10 7.05
N PHE A 33 -0.81 -9.48 7.32
CA PHE A 33 -0.49 -10.49 8.33
C PHE A 33 -0.94 -10.07 9.74
N ASN A 34 -0.73 -8.80 10.12
CA ASN A 34 -1.14 -8.27 11.42
C ASN A 34 -2.67 -8.19 11.58
N ILE A 35 -3.43 -8.10 10.48
CA ILE A 35 -4.89 -8.26 10.52
C ILE A 35 -5.25 -9.70 10.90
N GLY A 36 -4.57 -10.68 10.31
CA GLY A 36 -4.67 -12.08 10.67
C GLY A 36 -5.88 -12.81 10.09
N THR A 37 -6.50 -13.67 10.90
CA THR A 37 -7.52 -14.63 10.46
C THR A 37 -8.80 -14.07 9.84
N PRO A 38 -9.25 -12.82 10.08
CA PRO A 38 -10.43 -12.32 9.39
C PRO A 38 -10.14 -11.86 7.94
N VAL A 39 -8.88 -11.88 7.48
CA VAL A 39 -8.51 -11.60 6.07
C VAL A 39 -7.65 -12.69 5.44
N LEU A 40 -6.78 -13.35 6.20
CA LEU A 40 -5.83 -14.34 5.66
C LEU A 40 -6.17 -15.77 6.06
N ALA A 41 -6.02 -16.68 5.10
CA ALA A 41 -6.34 -18.10 5.29
C ALA A 41 -5.31 -18.78 6.18
N ARG A 42 -5.73 -19.74 7.02
CA ARG A 42 -4.78 -20.66 7.67
C ARG A 42 -4.25 -21.64 6.62
N PRO A 43 -2.94 -21.96 6.59
CA PRO A 43 -1.93 -21.72 7.62
C PRO A 43 -1.12 -20.41 7.47
N LEU A 44 -1.43 -19.54 6.51
CA LEU A 44 -0.65 -18.34 6.21
C LEU A 44 -0.57 -17.35 7.39
N THR A 45 -1.52 -17.41 8.33
CA THR A 45 -1.50 -16.58 9.55
C THR A 45 -0.58 -17.09 10.65
N SER A 46 0.08 -18.24 10.48
CA SER A 46 0.87 -18.87 11.57
C SER A 46 2.31 -18.36 11.65
N ASP A 47 2.91 -18.05 10.50
CA ASP A 47 4.33 -17.73 10.38
C ASP A 47 4.51 -16.73 9.23
N PHE A 48 5.04 -15.56 9.58
CA PHE A 48 5.22 -14.47 8.63
C PHE A 48 6.25 -14.81 7.54
N GLU A 49 7.34 -15.51 7.86
CA GLU A 49 8.36 -15.81 6.86
C GLU A 49 7.85 -16.85 5.85
N LYS A 50 7.02 -17.81 6.30
CA LYS A 50 6.34 -18.74 5.38
C LYS A 50 5.33 -18.02 4.49
N PHE A 51 4.53 -17.12 5.07
CA PHE A 51 3.59 -16.30 4.29
C PHE A 51 4.31 -15.47 3.22
N LYS A 52 5.37 -14.77 3.61
CA LYS A 52 6.20 -13.97 2.71
C LYS A 52 6.82 -14.81 1.59
N LEU A 53 7.38 -15.97 1.93
CA LEU A 53 7.95 -16.89 0.93
C LEU A 53 6.88 -17.34 -0.08
N GLU A 54 5.69 -17.69 0.39
CA GLU A 54 4.59 -18.11 -0.49
C GLU A 54 4.12 -16.98 -1.40
N VAL A 55 3.99 -15.75 -0.88
CA VAL A 55 3.65 -14.57 -1.71
C VAL A 55 4.71 -14.34 -2.79
N TYR A 56 5.99 -14.44 -2.48
CA TYR A 56 7.06 -14.30 -3.47
C TYR A 56 7.06 -15.39 -4.53
N LYS A 57 6.76 -16.63 -4.15
CA LYS A 57 6.58 -17.73 -5.09
C LYS A 57 5.42 -17.46 -6.05
N GLN A 58 4.29 -16.96 -5.52
CA GLN A 58 3.13 -16.60 -6.35
C GLN A 58 3.40 -15.37 -7.24
N LEU A 59 4.19 -14.39 -6.77
CA LEU A 59 4.62 -13.25 -7.61
C LEU A 59 5.40 -13.71 -8.84
N TYR A 60 6.32 -14.67 -8.65
CA TYR A 60 7.07 -15.24 -9.76
C TYR A 60 6.17 -16.04 -10.70
N TYR A 61 5.25 -16.84 -10.16
CA TYR A 61 4.26 -17.58 -10.94
C TYR A 61 3.41 -16.65 -11.82
N LEU A 62 2.84 -15.60 -11.24
CA LEU A 62 2.01 -14.63 -11.94
C LEU A 62 2.79 -13.92 -13.05
N TRP A 63 4.04 -13.54 -12.77
CA TRP A 63 4.91 -12.95 -13.79
C TRP A 63 5.19 -13.92 -14.95
N ALA A 64 5.50 -15.18 -14.65
CA ALA A 64 5.71 -16.20 -15.67
C ALA A 64 4.47 -16.46 -16.54
N ASN A 65 3.27 -16.23 -15.99
CA ASN A 65 1.99 -16.31 -16.70
C ASN A 65 1.57 -15.02 -17.41
N GLY A 66 2.41 -13.98 -17.41
CA GLY A 66 2.12 -12.70 -18.08
C GLY A 66 1.21 -11.75 -17.29
N PHE A 67 1.06 -11.94 -15.98
CA PHE A 67 0.38 -11.00 -15.09
C PHE A 67 1.40 -10.04 -14.45
N GLU A 68 1.60 -8.89 -15.09
CA GLU A 68 2.67 -7.94 -14.77
C GLU A 68 2.18 -6.70 -14.03
N ASP A 69 1.02 -6.17 -14.42
CA ASP A 69 0.50 -4.86 -14.00
C ASP A 69 -1.05 -4.77 -14.07
N GLU A 70 -1.60 -3.56 -13.89
CA GLU A 70 -3.05 -3.29 -13.95
C GLU A 70 -3.70 -3.58 -15.31
N LYS A 71 -2.91 -3.61 -16.39
CA LYS A 71 -3.37 -3.82 -17.77
C LYS A 71 -3.32 -5.28 -18.18
N SER A 72 -2.73 -6.11 -17.33
CA SER A 72 -2.63 -7.54 -17.56
C SER A 72 -4.01 -8.17 -17.55
N ASP A 73 -4.19 -9.21 -18.36
CA ASP A 73 -5.44 -9.95 -18.40
C ASP A 73 -5.71 -10.60 -17.03
N ILE A 74 -6.88 -10.31 -16.45
CA ILE A 74 -7.33 -10.87 -15.17
C ILE A 74 -7.38 -12.40 -15.23
N ALA A 75 -7.60 -12.98 -16.41
CA ALA A 75 -7.58 -14.43 -16.60
C ALA A 75 -6.23 -15.07 -16.21
N CYS A 76 -5.12 -14.34 -16.38
CA CYS A 76 -3.77 -14.82 -16.01
C CYS A 76 -3.54 -14.95 -14.50
N MET A 77 -4.47 -14.43 -13.68
CA MET A 77 -4.41 -14.60 -12.23
C MET A 77 -4.74 -16.03 -11.79
N ASN A 78 -5.51 -16.76 -12.60
CA ASN A 78 -6.02 -18.08 -12.24
C ASN A 78 -5.12 -19.20 -12.78
N GLU A 79 -5.03 -20.30 -12.04
CA GLU A 79 -4.46 -21.53 -12.57
C GLU A 79 -5.37 -22.11 -13.66
N PRO A 80 -4.81 -22.88 -14.61
CA PRO A 80 -5.62 -23.75 -15.45
C PRO A 80 -6.51 -24.62 -14.56
N ASP A 81 -7.81 -24.67 -14.85
CA ASP A 81 -8.82 -25.41 -14.10
C ASP A 81 -9.07 -24.92 -12.66
N ALA A 82 -8.71 -23.67 -12.35
CA ALA A 82 -9.06 -23.06 -11.08
C ALA A 82 -10.58 -23.06 -10.86
N LEU A 83 -11.00 -23.53 -9.69
CA LEU A 83 -12.40 -23.50 -9.27
C LEU A 83 -12.69 -22.15 -8.61
N PRO A 84 -13.79 -21.47 -9.00
CA PRO A 84 -14.21 -20.27 -8.30
C PRO A 84 -14.69 -20.62 -6.89
N LEU A 85 -14.52 -19.69 -5.95
CA LEU A 85 -14.87 -19.89 -4.54
C LEU A 85 -16.13 -19.10 -4.13
N ILE A 86 -16.49 -18.08 -4.90
CA ILE A 86 -17.62 -17.18 -4.64
C ILE A 86 -18.59 -17.19 -5.82
N CYS A 87 -18.06 -17.00 -7.03
CA CYS A 87 -18.85 -16.93 -8.25
C CYS A 87 -19.01 -18.31 -8.90
N ASP A 88 -19.86 -18.37 -9.93
CA ASP A 88 -19.94 -19.51 -10.83
C ASP A 88 -18.74 -19.52 -11.80
N ALA A 89 -18.41 -20.68 -12.38
CA ALA A 89 -17.18 -20.88 -13.17
C ALA A 89 -17.03 -19.89 -14.33
N GLU A 90 -18.14 -19.54 -14.98
CA GLU A 90 -18.16 -18.59 -16.10
C GLU A 90 -17.89 -17.13 -15.67
N CYS A 91 -17.94 -16.85 -14.37
CA CYS A 91 -17.71 -15.54 -13.76
C CYS A 91 -16.43 -15.50 -12.89
N ILE A 92 -15.50 -16.45 -13.06
CA ILE A 92 -14.27 -16.50 -12.25
C ILE A 92 -13.44 -15.21 -12.37
N ASN A 93 -13.43 -14.56 -13.54
CA ASN A 93 -12.72 -13.29 -13.72
C ASN A 93 -13.37 -12.13 -12.96
N LEU A 94 -14.71 -12.15 -12.78
CA LEU A 94 -15.40 -11.21 -11.90
C LEU A 94 -14.93 -11.40 -10.46
N GLU A 95 -14.88 -12.65 -9.99
CA GLU A 95 -14.38 -12.97 -8.66
C GLU A 95 -12.94 -12.47 -8.46
N SER A 96 -12.05 -12.77 -9.41
CA SER A 96 -10.65 -12.31 -9.37
C SER A 96 -10.53 -10.80 -9.31
N TYR A 97 -11.26 -10.09 -10.15
CA TYR A 97 -11.27 -8.62 -10.16
C TYR A 97 -11.81 -8.03 -8.85
N MET A 98 -12.92 -8.57 -8.34
CA MET A 98 -13.53 -8.09 -7.10
C MET A 98 -12.63 -8.36 -5.88
N LYS A 99 -11.84 -9.45 -5.87
CA LYS A 99 -10.81 -9.69 -4.85
C LYS A 99 -9.75 -8.58 -4.87
N LEU A 100 -9.27 -8.16 -6.04
CA LEU A 100 -8.30 -7.07 -6.17
C LEU A 100 -8.86 -5.74 -5.67
N VAL A 101 -10.11 -5.41 -6.04
CA VAL A 101 -10.81 -4.21 -5.53
C VAL A 101 -10.95 -4.25 -4.01
N THR A 102 -11.28 -5.41 -3.45
CA THR A 102 -11.43 -5.59 -2.00
C THR A 102 -10.09 -5.40 -1.28
N LEU A 103 -9.02 -6.00 -1.79
CA LEU A 103 -7.67 -5.80 -1.25
C LEU A 103 -7.25 -4.34 -1.36
N HIS A 104 -7.56 -3.66 -2.46
CA HIS A 104 -7.27 -2.24 -2.62
C HIS A 104 -7.93 -1.40 -1.52
N LEU A 105 -9.20 -1.66 -1.22
CA LEU A 105 -9.94 -1.00 -0.13
C LEU A 105 -9.36 -1.36 1.26
N ILE A 106 -8.89 -2.59 1.47
CA ILE A 106 -8.24 -3.02 2.72
C ILE A 106 -6.90 -2.28 2.92
N PHE A 107 -6.05 -2.28 1.89
CA PHE A 107 -4.74 -1.63 1.95
C PHE A 107 -4.83 -0.10 1.97
N THR A 108 -5.96 0.45 1.52
CA THR A 108 -6.19 1.90 1.42
C THR A 108 -7.31 2.34 2.36
N LYS A 109 -7.09 2.23 3.68
CA LYS A 109 -8.07 2.59 4.72
C LYS A 109 -8.70 3.99 4.58
N ASN A 110 -7.98 4.95 3.99
CA ASN A 110 -8.47 6.32 3.77
C ASN A 110 -9.33 6.47 2.50
N LEU A 111 -9.37 5.45 1.65
CA LEU A 111 -10.24 5.44 0.48
C LEU A 111 -11.62 4.92 0.91
N PRO A 112 -12.66 5.78 0.95
CA PRO A 112 -13.96 5.37 1.47
C PRO A 112 -14.66 4.38 0.53
N TYR A 113 -14.43 4.49 -0.78
CA TYR A 113 -15.05 3.69 -1.84
C TYR A 113 -14.24 3.73 -3.14
N VAL A 114 -14.55 2.81 -4.06
CA VAL A 114 -14.13 2.81 -5.47
C VAL A 114 -15.37 2.95 -6.35
N ASN A 115 -15.30 3.74 -7.42
CA ASN A 115 -16.39 3.83 -8.39
C ASN A 115 -16.25 2.70 -9.42
N LEU A 116 -17.29 1.89 -9.60
CA LEU A 116 -17.34 0.82 -10.60
C LEU A 116 -18.58 0.96 -11.48
N ASN A 117 -18.41 0.70 -12.77
CA ASN A 117 -19.53 0.50 -13.70
C ASN A 117 -19.67 -1.00 -13.95
N PHE A 118 -20.60 -1.65 -13.25
CA PHE A 118 -20.84 -3.09 -13.43
C PHE A 118 -21.37 -3.44 -14.82
N ALA A 119 -22.13 -2.58 -15.48
CA ALA A 119 -22.63 -2.86 -16.83
C ALA A 119 -21.49 -3.01 -17.87
N GLY A 120 -20.38 -2.29 -17.68
CA GLY A 120 -19.20 -2.36 -18.54
C GLY A 120 -18.21 -3.49 -18.21
N LEU A 121 -18.26 -4.05 -17.00
CA LEU A 121 -17.28 -5.05 -16.53
C LEU A 121 -17.25 -6.35 -17.35
N PRO A 122 -18.37 -6.91 -17.84
CA PRO A 122 -18.34 -8.16 -18.60
C PRO A 122 -17.39 -8.11 -19.78
N LEU A 123 -17.41 -7.02 -20.54
CA LEU A 123 -16.54 -6.83 -21.70
C LEU A 123 -15.07 -6.72 -21.30
N SER A 124 -14.76 -5.90 -20.28
CA SER A 124 -13.37 -5.71 -19.83
C SER A 124 -12.76 -6.97 -19.21
N LEU A 125 -13.58 -7.84 -18.60
CA LEU A 125 -13.13 -9.06 -17.93
C LEU A 125 -13.27 -10.30 -18.82
N GLY A 126 -13.72 -10.15 -20.07
CA GLY A 126 -13.92 -11.25 -21.00
C GLY A 126 -15.01 -12.25 -20.58
N ILE A 127 -15.98 -11.82 -19.78
CA ILE A 127 -17.08 -12.66 -19.29
C ILE A 127 -18.10 -12.85 -20.41
N ARG A 128 -18.46 -14.11 -20.69
CA ARG A 128 -19.35 -14.49 -21.81
C ARG A 128 -20.65 -15.15 -21.39
N CYS A 129 -20.90 -15.27 -20.08
CA CYS A 129 -22.14 -15.83 -19.58
C CYS A 129 -23.35 -14.93 -19.85
N ASP A 130 -24.55 -15.49 -19.70
CA ASP A 130 -25.79 -14.75 -19.78
C ASP A 130 -25.82 -13.60 -18.76
N TYR A 131 -26.36 -12.44 -19.16
CA TYR A 131 -26.37 -11.26 -18.30
C TYR A 131 -27.10 -11.50 -16.97
N SER A 132 -28.20 -12.26 -16.98
CA SER A 132 -28.91 -12.64 -15.76
C SER A 132 -28.08 -13.51 -14.81
N LEU A 133 -27.12 -14.28 -15.33
CA LEU A 133 -26.17 -15.04 -14.53
C LEU A 133 -25.08 -14.12 -13.98
N TYR A 134 -24.60 -13.18 -14.80
CA TYR A 134 -23.66 -12.14 -14.39
C TYR A 134 -24.21 -11.31 -13.22
N GLU A 135 -25.43 -10.80 -13.30
CA GLU A 135 -26.04 -9.98 -12.23
C GLU A 135 -26.10 -10.74 -10.89
N LYS A 136 -26.49 -12.01 -10.91
CA LYS A 136 -26.48 -12.88 -9.72
C LYS A 136 -25.07 -13.03 -9.15
N ASN A 137 -24.06 -13.16 -10.02
CA ASN A 137 -22.67 -13.30 -9.60
C ASN A 137 -22.08 -11.99 -9.06
N VAL A 138 -22.56 -10.82 -9.52
CA VAL A 138 -22.21 -9.53 -8.91
C VAL A 138 -22.66 -9.48 -7.46
N VAL A 139 -23.90 -9.89 -7.18
CA VAL A 139 -24.42 -9.95 -5.80
C VAL A 139 -23.61 -10.94 -4.96
N LYS A 140 -23.38 -12.16 -5.46
CA LYS A 140 -22.54 -13.17 -4.77
C LYS A 140 -21.15 -12.63 -4.45
N ALA A 141 -20.50 -11.95 -5.41
CA ALA A 141 -19.17 -11.38 -5.24
C ALA A 141 -19.15 -10.32 -4.13
N LEU A 142 -20.13 -9.41 -4.12
CA LEU A 142 -20.21 -8.36 -3.10
C LEU A 142 -20.46 -8.95 -1.71
N GLU A 143 -21.41 -9.87 -1.58
CA GLU A 143 -21.72 -10.54 -0.31
C GLU A 143 -20.52 -11.35 0.19
N GLY A 144 -19.91 -12.17 -0.68
CA GLY A 144 -18.78 -13.02 -0.35
C GLY A 144 -17.53 -12.23 0.08
N LEU A 145 -17.35 -11.01 -0.45
CA LEU A 145 -16.21 -10.14 -0.13
C LEU A 145 -16.54 -9.06 0.91
N SER A 146 -17.71 -9.12 1.56
CA SER A 146 -18.14 -8.12 2.55
C SER A 146 -18.10 -6.69 1.99
N LEU A 147 -18.54 -6.52 0.75
CA LEU A 147 -18.66 -5.23 0.07
C LEU A 147 -20.11 -4.74 0.08
N ILE A 148 -20.27 -3.42 0.02
CA ILE A 148 -21.56 -2.75 -0.14
C ILE A 148 -21.51 -1.81 -1.34
N SER A 149 -22.62 -1.74 -2.05
CA SER A 149 -22.84 -0.83 -3.18
C SER A 149 -23.68 0.37 -2.76
N ARG A 150 -23.28 1.56 -3.20
CA ARG A 150 -24.00 2.81 -3.00
C ARG A 150 -24.15 3.57 -4.30
N ASP A 151 -25.19 4.38 -4.39
CA ASP A 151 -25.36 5.34 -5.47
C ASP A 151 -24.40 6.55 -5.32
N LYS A 152 -24.42 7.45 -6.30
CA LYS A 152 -23.65 8.71 -6.29
C LYS A 152 -24.01 9.66 -5.14
N PHE A 153 -25.16 9.47 -4.49
CA PHE A 153 -25.61 10.25 -3.34
C PHE A 153 -25.25 9.57 -2.00
N GLY A 154 -24.56 8.44 -2.04
CA GLY A 154 -24.14 7.69 -0.87
C GLY A 154 -25.25 6.85 -0.22
N LYS A 155 -26.38 6.64 -0.90
CA LYS A 155 -27.44 5.73 -0.44
C LYS A 155 -27.12 4.31 -0.86
N ASP A 156 -27.42 3.34 0.00
CA ASP A 156 -27.21 1.93 -0.32
C ASP A 156 -28.09 1.54 -1.52
N PHE A 157 -27.46 0.87 -2.49
CA PHE A 157 -28.10 0.43 -3.72
C PHE A 157 -28.18 -1.10 -3.71
N ASP A 158 -29.39 -1.64 -3.84
CA ASP A 158 -29.62 -3.07 -3.86
C ASP A 158 -29.47 -3.64 -5.28
N LEU A 159 -28.40 -4.40 -5.50
CA LEU A 159 -28.09 -5.03 -6.78
C LEU A 159 -28.95 -6.28 -7.07
N ASN A 160 -29.77 -6.74 -6.11
CA ASN A 160 -30.79 -7.76 -6.40
C ASN A 160 -31.91 -7.22 -7.30
N LEU A 161 -32.06 -5.89 -7.40
CA LEU A 161 -33.03 -5.24 -8.28
C LEU A 161 -32.54 -5.12 -9.73
N GLY A 162 -31.29 -5.50 -10.00
CA GLY A 162 -30.63 -5.41 -11.30
C GLY A 162 -29.38 -4.53 -11.27
N VAL A 163 -28.50 -4.75 -12.24
CA VAL A 163 -27.28 -3.96 -12.42
C VAL A 163 -27.60 -2.68 -13.20
N PRO A 164 -27.38 -1.48 -12.62
CA PRO A 164 -27.63 -0.23 -13.33
C PRO A 164 -26.49 0.10 -14.30
N ASP A 165 -26.80 0.85 -15.37
CA ASP A 165 -25.83 1.48 -16.27
C ASP A 165 -25.31 2.83 -15.71
N GLU A 166 -25.09 2.88 -14.39
CA GLU A 166 -24.51 4.02 -13.68
C GLU A 166 -23.32 3.57 -12.83
N LEU A 167 -22.42 4.52 -12.51
CA LEU A 167 -21.33 4.27 -11.58
C LEU A 167 -21.88 4.08 -10.16
N LEU A 168 -21.54 2.94 -9.55
CA LEU A 168 -21.81 2.67 -8.14
C LEU A 168 -20.54 2.81 -7.31
N GLN A 169 -20.70 3.32 -6.10
CA GLN A 169 -19.64 3.42 -5.09
C GLN A 169 -19.57 2.11 -4.29
N ILE A 170 -18.45 1.41 -4.42
CA ILE A 170 -18.19 0.14 -3.74
C ILE A 170 -17.26 0.37 -2.55
N SER A 171 -17.68 -0.09 -1.38
CA SER A 171 -16.89 0.04 -0.16
C SER A 171 -16.96 -1.22 0.70
N LEU A 172 -15.99 -1.40 1.61
CA LEU A 172 -16.08 -2.46 2.62
C LEU A 172 -17.27 -2.18 3.55
N SER A 173 -17.99 -3.24 3.92
CA SER A 173 -19.12 -3.17 4.84
C SER A 173 -18.70 -2.60 6.19
N GLY A 174 -19.63 -1.92 6.87
CA GLY A 174 -19.35 -1.33 8.19
C GLY A 174 -18.95 -2.37 9.23
N GLU A 175 -19.50 -3.58 9.15
CA GLU A 175 -19.20 -4.70 10.04
C GLU A 175 -17.78 -5.21 9.82
N PHE A 176 -17.41 -5.45 8.55
CA PHE A 176 -16.07 -5.89 8.19
C PHE A 176 -15.03 -4.84 8.57
N LYS A 177 -15.30 -3.56 8.28
CA LYS A 177 -14.49 -2.43 8.76
C LYS A 177 -14.32 -2.48 10.28
N LYS A 178 -15.36 -2.68 11.08
CA LYS A 178 -15.22 -2.78 12.56
C LYS A 178 -14.35 -3.97 13.01
N GLN A 179 -14.38 -5.09 12.30
CA GLN A 179 -13.52 -6.24 12.58
C GLN A 179 -12.05 -5.95 12.24
N MET A 180 -11.79 -5.24 11.13
CA MET A 180 -10.45 -4.84 10.66
C MET A 180 -9.83 -3.67 11.44
N LEU A 181 -10.65 -2.67 11.76
CA LEU A 181 -10.23 -1.35 12.24
C LEU A 181 -9.79 -1.31 13.71
N LYS A 182 -9.65 -2.47 14.37
CA LYS A 182 -8.89 -2.54 15.62
C LYS A 182 -7.39 -2.28 15.39
N GLY A 183 -6.90 -2.26 14.14
CA GLY A 183 -5.52 -1.96 13.76
C GLY A 183 -5.26 -0.54 13.22
N SER A 184 -4.03 -0.04 13.43
CA SER A 184 -3.51 1.24 12.91
C SER A 184 -3.39 1.28 11.38
N ASP A 185 -3.41 2.48 10.78
CA ASP A 185 -3.28 2.69 9.33
C ASP A 185 -1.88 2.28 8.83
N ILE A 186 -1.78 1.51 7.73
CA ILE A 186 -0.50 1.15 7.08
C ILE A 186 0.28 2.39 6.71
N ARG A 187 -0.35 3.36 6.05
CA ARG A 187 0.37 4.52 5.55
C ARG A 187 0.94 5.31 6.72
N GLU A 188 0.23 5.38 7.84
CA GLU A 188 0.78 5.94 9.08
C GLU A 188 1.87 5.08 9.68
N THR A 189 1.72 3.75 9.67
CA THR A 189 2.72 2.81 10.22
C THR A 189 4.02 2.87 9.42
N VAL A 190 3.92 2.80 8.09
CA VAL A 190 5.03 2.98 7.14
C VAL A 190 5.64 4.36 7.27
N ARG A 191 4.85 5.44 7.38
CA ARG A 191 5.37 6.79 7.62
C ARG A 191 6.12 6.88 8.96
N LYS A 192 5.61 6.24 10.01
CA LYS A 192 6.29 6.18 11.32
C LYS A 192 7.58 5.39 11.24
N GLU A 193 7.60 4.25 10.54
CA GLU A 193 8.81 3.44 10.31
C GLU A 193 9.85 4.19 9.47
N GLN A 194 9.43 4.85 8.39
CA GLN A 194 10.31 5.67 7.55
C GLN A 194 10.89 6.86 8.34
N LYS A 195 10.05 7.52 9.14
CA LYS A 195 10.50 8.61 10.03
C LYS A 195 11.50 8.09 11.05
N LYS A 196 11.24 6.95 11.68
CA LYS A 196 12.14 6.31 12.64
C LYS A 196 13.49 5.96 12.00
N LYS A 197 13.49 5.35 10.81
CA LYS A 197 14.72 5.08 10.05
C LYS A 197 15.50 6.36 9.71
N MET A 198 14.80 7.43 9.31
CA MET A 198 15.42 8.73 9.05
C MET A 198 16.04 9.34 10.31
N ASP A 199 15.39 9.22 11.45
CA ASP A 199 15.90 9.73 12.73
C ASP A 199 17.10 8.89 13.22
N GLU A 200 17.06 7.56 13.05
CA GLU A 200 18.20 6.66 13.30
C GLU A 200 19.40 6.98 12.38
N LEU A 201 19.17 7.24 11.09
CA LEU A 201 20.23 7.65 10.16
C LEU A 201 20.83 9.00 10.56
N LYS A 202 20.01 9.98 10.95
CA LYS A 202 20.51 11.27 11.47
C LYS A 202 21.35 11.09 12.71
N GLU A 203 20.91 10.25 13.65
CA GLU A 203 21.65 9.98 14.89
C GLU A 203 22.99 9.29 14.60
N ASN A 204 23.00 8.29 13.71
CA ASN A 204 24.23 7.62 13.30
C ASN A 204 25.20 8.57 12.57
N SER A 205 24.71 9.40 11.66
CA SER A 205 25.55 10.44 11.03
C SER A 205 26.11 11.42 12.06
N LEU A 206 25.30 11.92 13.00
CA LEU A 206 25.78 12.81 14.07
C LEU A 206 26.86 12.15 14.94
N ARG A 207 26.71 10.86 15.26
CA ARG A 207 27.72 10.08 15.99
C ARG A 207 29.02 9.92 15.19
N GLU A 208 28.94 9.67 13.88
CA GLU A 208 30.12 9.59 13.00
C GLU A 208 30.84 10.95 12.85
N PHE A 209 30.09 12.05 12.73
CA PHE A 209 30.66 13.40 12.72
C PHE A 209 31.32 13.75 14.06
N ALA A 210 30.70 13.43 15.19
CA ALA A 210 31.30 13.63 16.51
C ALA A 210 32.57 12.76 16.72
N ALA A 211 32.58 11.53 16.21
CA ALA A 211 33.74 10.63 16.30
C ALA A 211 34.91 11.05 15.40
N SER A 212 34.64 11.71 14.27
CA SER A 212 35.67 12.25 13.38
C SER A 212 36.30 13.54 13.91
N ASP A 213 35.53 14.42 14.57
CA ASP A 213 36.06 15.61 15.24
C ASP A 213 36.93 15.29 16.47
N MET A 214 36.65 14.19 17.20
CA MET A 214 37.50 13.75 18.33
C MET A 214 38.83 13.12 17.91
N LYS A 215 38.98 12.66 16.66
CA LYS A 215 40.26 12.12 16.16
C LYS A 215 41.27 13.21 15.77
N VAL A 216 40.82 14.45 15.55
CA VAL A 216 41.70 15.57 15.14
C VAL A 216 42.38 16.24 16.35
N THR A 217 41.89 16.02 17.58
CA THR A 217 42.33 16.76 18.78
C THR A 217 43.36 16.04 19.67
N LYS A 218 43.79 14.81 19.36
CA LYS A 218 44.87 14.09 20.08
C LYS A 218 46.18 14.03 19.30
N ARG A 219 46.80 15.19 19.01
CA ARG A 219 48.25 15.26 18.75
C ARG A 219 48.87 16.28 19.69
N ALA A 220 49.62 15.77 20.67
CA ALA A 220 50.38 16.56 21.63
C ALA A 220 51.50 17.35 20.94
N PRO A 221 51.88 18.55 21.44
CA PRO A 221 52.95 19.33 20.86
C PRO A 221 54.30 18.90 21.45
N SER A 222 55.20 18.37 20.62
CA SER A 222 56.63 18.35 20.94
C SER A 222 57.37 19.25 19.95
N GLY A 223 58.06 20.24 20.49
CA GLY A 223 58.71 21.30 19.71
C GLY A 223 60.06 20.88 19.11
N ARG A 224 60.41 21.46 17.97
CA ARG A 224 61.56 22.36 17.76
C ARG A 224 61.72 22.67 16.27
N ARG A 225 62.21 23.89 16.02
CA ARG A 225 62.36 24.57 14.72
C ARG A 225 63.33 23.86 13.77
N SER A 226 63.04 23.90 12.47
CA SER A 226 63.99 24.37 11.47
C SER A 226 63.29 24.85 10.18
N VAL A 227 63.98 25.76 9.52
CA VAL A 227 63.63 26.62 8.40
C VAL A 227 63.56 25.84 7.08
N GLY A 228 62.64 26.18 6.16
CA GLY A 228 62.75 25.69 4.77
C GLY A 228 61.52 25.83 3.87
N GLN A 229 61.40 27.02 3.26
CA GLN A 229 60.88 27.31 1.91
C GLN A 229 59.43 26.98 1.45
N LYS A 230 58.92 27.98 0.71
CA LYS A 230 57.59 28.21 0.14
C LYS A 230 57.13 27.17 -0.90
N ALA A 231 55.82 26.88 -0.92
CA ALA A 231 55.02 26.89 -2.15
C ALA A 231 53.52 27.11 -1.84
N ASN A 232 52.92 28.04 -2.59
CA ASN A 232 51.53 28.49 -2.52
C ASN A 232 50.50 27.38 -2.78
N ARG A 233 49.44 27.32 -1.96
CA ARG A 233 48.08 27.15 -2.49
C ARG A 233 47.05 27.74 -1.52
N HIS A 234 46.19 28.59 -2.09
CA HIS A 234 45.23 29.45 -1.40
C HIS A 234 44.22 28.69 -0.54
N LYS A 235 44.02 29.22 0.67
CA LYS A 235 42.83 29.10 1.51
C LYS A 235 41.75 30.07 1.04
N THR A 236 40.48 29.69 1.28
CA THR A 236 39.37 30.43 1.93
C THR A 236 38.06 29.85 1.38
N SER A 237 36.97 29.66 2.11
CA SER A 237 36.57 30.06 3.47
C SER A 237 35.43 29.15 3.94
N LYS A 238 35.31 29.04 5.26
CA LYS A 238 34.16 28.54 6.02
C LYS A 238 32.82 29.10 5.51
N ALA A 239 31.81 28.25 5.35
CA ALA A 239 30.40 28.61 5.56
C ALA A 239 29.56 27.34 5.79
N GLN A 240 29.04 27.19 7.01
CA GLN A 240 27.91 26.29 7.31
C GLN A 240 26.64 26.85 6.65
N PRO A 241 25.73 26.02 6.12
CA PRO A 241 24.34 26.43 5.93
C PRO A 241 23.61 26.39 7.28
N LYS A 242 23.13 27.57 7.67
CA LYS A 242 22.39 27.87 8.89
C LYS A 242 21.09 27.06 8.98
N GLY A 243 20.73 26.71 10.22
CA GLY A 243 19.42 26.18 10.56
C GLY A 243 18.28 27.14 10.21
N ILE A 244 17.09 26.56 10.11
CA ILE A 244 15.80 27.25 9.91
C ILE A 244 15.52 28.12 11.14
N PRO A 245 15.32 29.45 11.01
CA PRO A 245 14.86 30.27 12.13
C PRO A 245 13.34 30.15 12.29
N LEU A 246 12.92 29.80 13.50
CA LEU A 246 11.58 30.01 14.02
C LEU A 246 11.40 31.48 14.43
N GLU A 247 10.19 31.97 14.20
CA GLU A 247 9.53 33.15 14.80
C GLU A 247 9.80 34.55 14.24
N GLU A 248 8.83 35.08 13.50
CA GLU A 248 8.29 36.42 13.75
C GLU A 248 6.77 36.31 13.98
N ARG A 249 6.40 36.09 15.24
CA ARG A 249 5.09 36.43 15.78
C ARG A 249 5.28 37.68 16.65
N ARG A 250 4.50 38.71 16.30
CA ARG A 250 4.05 39.84 17.14
C ARG A 250 5.02 41.00 17.29
N HIS A 251 4.60 42.15 16.79
CA HIS A 251 4.02 43.29 17.54
C HIS A 251 3.68 44.37 16.50
N LYS A 252 2.65 45.21 16.57
CA LYS A 252 1.43 45.40 17.35
C LYS A 252 0.78 46.65 16.68
N ASP A 253 -0.54 46.73 16.69
CA ASP A 253 -1.38 47.94 16.83
C ASP A 253 -0.97 49.26 16.11
N GLY A 254 -1.89 49.81 15.30
CA GLY A 254 -2.04 51.27 15.18
C GLY A 254 -2.22 51.87 13.78
N GLU A 255 -3.44 51.82 13.24
CA GLU A 255 -4.27 52.98 12.87
C GLU A 255 -3.77 54.11 11.91
N ILE A 256 -4.68 54.50 10.98
CA ILE A 256 -4.97 55.85 10.41
C ILE A 256 -4.72 56.08 8.90
N ASN A 257 -5.87 56.20 8.20
CA ASN A 257 -6.28 57.03 7.06
C ASN A 257 -5.50 57.07 5.74
N GLY A 258 -6.26 56.81 4.67
CA GLY A 258 -5.99 57.11 3.27
C GLY A 258 -7.11 56.54 2.39
#